data_AF-A0A0M1J4G0-F1
#
_entry.id   AF-A0A0M1J4G0-F1
#
_cell.length_a   1.000
_cell.length_b   1.000
_cell.length_c   1.000
_cell.angle_alpha   90.00
_cell.angle_beta   90.00
_cell.angle_gamma   90.00
#
_symmetry.space_group_name_H-M   'P 1'
#
loop_
_entity.id
_entity.type
_entity.pdbx_description
1 polymer ?
#
loop_
_entity_poly.entity_id
_entity_poly.type
_entity_poly.pdbx_seq_one_letter_code
_entity_poly.pdbx_strand_id
1 'polypeptide(L)' 'PFIFKASFDKANRSTITSFRGLGVETGLRILDQVRTQIGVPVLTDVHEDSPLDEITAVVDILQTPALTLS' A
#
# COMPACT_ATOMS: atom_id res chain seq x y z
N PRO A 1 -2.19 -18.29 7.84
CA PRO A 1 -3.23 -17.52 7.13
C PRO A 1 -2.59 -16.84 5.92
N PHE A 2 -3.30 -16.73 4.79
CA PHE A 2 -2.79 -16.06 3.59
C PHE A 2 -3.23 -14.59 3.60
N ILE A 3 -2.28 -13.69 3.35
CA ILE A 3 -2.49 -12.24 3.30
C ILE A 3 -1.86 -11.74 2.00
N PHE A 4 -2.62 -11.02 1.20
CA PHE A 4 -2.11 -10.43 -0.03
C PHE A 4 -1.42 -9.10 0.27
N LYS A 5 -0.19 -8.91 -0.22
CA LYS A 5 0.57 -7.67 -0.05
C LYS A 5 0.86 -7.01 -1.39
N ALA A 6 0.59 -5.71 -1.50
CA ALA A 6 1.13 -4.85 -2.56
C ALA A 6 1.31 -3.40 -2.09
N SER A 7 2.30 -2.70 -2.65
CA SER A 7 2.54 -1.27 -2.41
C SER A 7 1.89 -0.44 -3.53
N PHE A 8 1.16 0.62 -3.17
CA PHE A 8 0.57 1.55 -4.15
C PHE A 8 1.55 2.65 -4.59
N ASP A 9 2.54 2.98 -3.74
CA ASP A 9 3.65 3.89 -4.01
C ASP A 9 4.97 3.27 -3.53
N LYS A 10 6.08 3.65 -4.16
CA LYS A 10 7.44 3.29 -3.75
C LYS A 10 8.21 4.57 -3.45
N ALA A 11 7.93 5.13 -2.27
CA ALA A 11 8.44 6.44 -1.88
C ALA A 11 9.98 6.49 -1.73
N ASN A 12 10.62 5.37 -1.41
CA ASN A 12 12.06 5.27 -1.13
C ASN A 12 12.96 5.11 -2.36
N ARG A 13 12.53 5.51 -3.56
CA ARG A 13 13.32 5.29 -4.77
C ARG A 13 14.16 6.50 -5.14
N SER A 14 15.48 6.29 -5.21
CA SER A 14 16.53 7.31 -5.35
C SER A 14 16.66 7.95 -6.74
N THR A 15 16.00 7.42 -7.78
CA THR A 15 16.00 7.99 -9.13
C THR A 15 14.61 8.48 -9.54
N ILE A 16 14.49 9.79 -9.77
CA ILE A 16 13.24 10.50 -10.15
C ILE A 16 12.54 9.91 -11.38
N THR A 17 13.29 9.26 -12.28
CA THR A 17 12.81 8.75 -13.58
C THR A 17 12.14 7.39 -13.52
N SER A 18 12.08 6.78 -12.34
CA SER A 18 11.72 5.39 -12.22
C SER A 18 10.29 5.22 -11.70
N PHE A 19 9.53 4.29 -12.31
CA PHE A 19 8.10 4.09 -12.04
C PHE A 19 7.79 3.91 -10.55
N ARG A 20 7.06 4.86 -9.93
CA ARG A 20 6.76 4.87 -8.49
C ARG A 20 5.53 4.05 -8.12
N GLY A 21 4.60 3.83 -9.06
CA GLY A 21 3.36 3.12 -8.81
C GLY A 21 2.22 3.73 -9.63
N LEU A 22 1.00 3.26 -9.37
CA LEU A 22 -0.22 3.80 -9.99
C LEU A 22 -0.82 4.97 -9.18
N GLY A 23 -0.20 5.33 -8.06
CA GLY A 23 -0.71 6.31 -7.10
C GLY A 23 -1.67 5.67 -6.08
N VAL A 24 -1.93 6.41 -5.01
CA VAL A 24 -2.74 5.96 -3.86
C VAL A 24 -4.13 5.52 -4.31
N GLU A 25 -4.87 6.40 -4.98
CA GLU A 25 -6.28 6.16 -5.36
C GLU A 25 -6.43 4.88 -6.21
N THR A 26 -5.64 4.77 -7.30
CA THR A 26 -5.71 3.59 -8.18
C THR A 26 -5.20 2.33 -7.47
N GLY A 27 -4.16 2.45 -6.65
CA GLY A 27 -3.63 1.32 -5.88
C GLY A 27 -4.62 0.79 -4.86
N LEU A 28 -5.27 1.66 -4.10
CA LEU A 28 -6.31 1.29 -3.12
C LEU A 28 -7.51 0.64 -3.81
N ARG A 29 -7.95 1.17 -4.97
CA ARG A 29 -9.02 0.53 -5.75
C ARG A 29 -8.68 -0.90 -6.16
N ILE A 30 -7.43 -1.17 -6.53
CA ILE A 30 -6.98 -2.53 -6.89
C ILE A 30 -6.94 -3.43 -5.65
N LEU A 31 -6.45 -2.91 -4.51
CA LEU A 31 -6.43 -3.67 -3.26
C LEU A 31 -7.85 -4.04 -2.80
N ASP A 32 -8.81 -3.13 -2.92
CA ASP A 32 -10.22 -3.41 -2.62
C ASP A 32 -10.80 -4.47 -3.58
N GLN A 33 -10.46 -4.42 -4.87
CA GLN A 33 -10.85 -5.45 -5.82
C GLN A 33 -10.27 -6.83 -5.48
N VAL A 34 -9.00 -6.90 -5.05
CA VAL A 34 -8.39 -8.17 -4.60
C VAL A 34 -9.11 -8.67 -3.35
N ARG A 35 -9.35 -7.81 -2.37
CA ARG A 35 -10.05 -8.12 -1.12
C ARG A 35 -11.44 -8.69 -1.40
N THR A 36 -12.20 -8.04 -2.27
CA THR A 36 -13.60 -8.40 -2.57
C THR A 36 -13.75 -9.59 -3.51
N GLN A 37 -12.93 -9.70 -4.56
CA GLN A 37 -13.06 -10.75 -5.57
C GLN A 37 -12.39 -12.06 -5.16
N ILE A 38 -11.24 -11.98 -4.48
CA ILE A 38 -10.47 -13.15 -4.07
C ILE A 38 -10.81 -13.56 -2.63
N GLY A 39 -11.34 -12.64 -1.82
CA GLY A 39 -11.78 -12.93 -0.46
C GLY A 39 -10.61 -13.13 0.52
N VAL A 40 -9.49 -12.45 0.28
CA VAL A 40 -8.29 -12.53 1.13
C VAL A 40 -8.01 -11.19 1.82
N PRO A 41 -7.50 -11.19 3.05
CA PRO A 41 -7.04 -9.96 3.70
C PRO A 41 -5.91 -9.31 2.90
N VAL A 42 -5.89 -7.98 2.87
CA VAL A 42 -4.89 -7.21 2.15
C VAL A 42 -4.02 -6.39 3.10
N LEU A 43 -2.76 -6.22 2.71
CA LEU A 43 -1.73 -5.48 3.44
C LEU A 43 -0.99 -4.52 2.50
N THR A 44 -0.72 -3.32 2.98
CA THR A 44 0.12 -2.34 2.27
C THR A 44 1.08 -1.66 3.22
N ASP A 45 2.18 -1.14 2.68
CA ASP A 45 3.14 -0.33 3.42
C ASP A 45 2.74 1.15 3.42
N VAL A 46 2.99 1.82 4.54
CA VAL A 46 2.71 3.25 4.74
C VAL A 46 3.98 4.00 5.07
N HIS A 47 4.07 5.23 4.58
CA HIS A 47 5.13 6.20 4.85
C HIS A 47 4.57 7.39 5.65
N GLU A 48 5.44 8.27 6.13
CA GLU A 48 5.06 9.42 6.97
C GLU A 48 4.06 10.38 6.28
N ASP A 49 4.11 10.46 4.95
CA ASP A 49 3.25 11.27 4.09
C ASP A 49 2.03 10.51 3.53
N SER A 50 1.79 9.27 3.98
CA SER A 50 0.68 8.48 3.47
C SER A 50 -0.69 8.95 4.01
N PRO A 51 -1.74 9.01 3.18
CA PRO A 51 -3.09 9.38 3.61
C PRO A 51 -3.74 8.23 4.39
N LEU A 52 -3.50 8.16 5.69
CA LEU A 52 -3.93 7.03 6.55
C LEU A 52 -5.45 6.81 6.55
N ASP A 53 -6.25 7.88 6.52
CA ASP A 53 -7.71 7.77 6.52
C ASP A 53 -8.24 7.01 5.29
N GLU A 54 -7.67 7.28 4.12
CA GLU A 54 -8.03 6.57 2.88
C GLU A 54 -7.57 5.11 2.89
N ILE A 55 -6.35 4.86 3.38
CA ILE A 55 -5.74 3.53 3.38
C ILE A 55 -6.46 2.59 4.35
N THR A 56 -6.76 3.06 5.56
CA THR A 56 -7.43 2.26 6.60
C THR A 56 -8.88 1.92 6.26
N ALA A 57 -9.52 2.67 5.35
CA ALA A 57 -10.83 2.34 4.82
C ALA A 57 -10.84 1.07 3.93
N VAL A 58 -9.67 0.69 3.39
CA VAL A 58 -9.54 -0.38 2.39
C VAL A 58 -8.71 -1.57 2.89
N VAL A 59 -7.65 -1.29 3.67
CA VAL A 59 -6.61 -2.27 3.97
C VAL A 59 -6.78 -2.86 5.37
N ASP A 60 -6.65 -4.18 5.50
CA ASP A 60 -6.84 -4.87 6.78
C ASP A 60 -5.60 -4.78 7.70
N ILE A 61 -4.40 -4.61 7.12
CA ILE A 61 -3.13 -4.54 7.85
C ILE A 61 -2.20 -3.47 7.27
N LEU A 62 -1.65 -2.61 8.14
CA LEU A 62 -0.62 -1.63 7.77
C LEU A 62 0.78 -2.14 8.10
N GLN A 63 1.72 -1.94 7.18
CA GLN A 63 3.14 -2.26 7.38
C GLN A 63 3.97 -0.97 7.43
N THR A 64 4.68 -0.74 8.52
CA THR A 64 5.69 0.33 8.60
C THR A 64 7.03 -0.15 8.01
N PRO A 65 7.64 0.55 7.05
CA PRO A 65 8.97 0.23 6.53
C PRO A 65 10.02 0.25 7.65
N ALA A 66 10.97 -0.69 7.59
CA ALA A 66 12.04 -0.80 8.59
C ALA A 66 12.95 0.45 8.67
N LEU A 67 13.01 1.26 7.60
CA LEU A 67 13.88 2.45 7.53
C LEU A 67 13.31 3.67 8.28
N THR A 68 12.04 3.67 8.67
CA THR A 68 11.38 4.80 9.35
C THR A 68 11.63 4.80 10.88
N LEU A 69 12.46 3.87 11.39
CA LEU A 69 12.80 3.73 12.82
C LEU A 69 14.24 4.19 13.17
N SER A 70 14.95 4.91 12.28
CA SER A 70 16.30 5.44 12.55
C SER A 70 16.33 6.92 12.87
#